data_AF-A0A8C2NGJ1-F1
#
_entry.id   AF-A0A8C2NGJ1-F1
#
_cell.length_a   1.000
_cell.length_b   1.000
_cell.length_c   1.000
_cell.angle_alpha   90.00
_cell.angle_beta   90.00
_cell.angle_gamma   90.00
#
_symmetry.space_group_name_H-M   'P 1'
#
loop_
_entity.id
_entity.type
_entity.pdbx_description
1 polymer ?
#
loop_
_entity_poly.entity_id
_entity_poly.type
_entity_poly.pdbx_seq_one_letter_code
_entity_poly.pdbx_strand_id
1 'polypeptide(L)'
;MEKSKEIKPFILQILQEVDEEIEKGSVGITLNIAGNSRSLSGERVTGEDFWILCRVLKNNSYINGLDVRYNLLSDVGAYYAAKLLQKQHNLIYLNLMFNDIGPEGGELIAKALHIENKGGMFFAAMLQINSSLEKLDLGDCDLGMQSVIAFATVLTQNRTIKGLNLNRPILYGEQEESTVHLGHMLKENQCLVELHMCKHDIKNCGMKQLCDALYLNRSLQYLDISCNKITQDGMKCLADVLKSNTTLEVIDLSFNRMENAGANYLSDALASHNRTLKALSVVSNNIEGKGLVALSQSMKTNPTLSHIYIWGNKFDEATCVAYSDLIHTGRLKSDNTDVEPFVVDGHMYLAEVSNGLKRHYYWTPGYGEACSPSSNAGFSLAPVGQHL
;
A
#
# COMPACT_ATOMS: atom_id res chain seq x y z
N MET A 1 27.92 20.64 23.08
CA MET A 1 29.14 19.98 22.53
C MET A 1 28.68 18.99 21.49
N GLU A 2 28.48 19.45 20.25
CA GLU A 2 28.18 18.57 19.12
C GLU A 2 29.49 17.88 18.72
N LYS A 3 29.64 16.60 19.06
CA LYS A 3 30.66 15.78 18.38
C LYS A 3 30.20 15.67 16.93
N SER A 4 31.01 16.13 15.97
CA SER A 4 30.76 15.87 14.56
C SER A 4 30.80 14.36 14.36
N LYS A 5 29.63 13.73 14.39
CA LYS A 5 29.50 12.33 14.03
C LYS A 5 29.89 12.23 12.56
N GLU A 6 30.89 11.40 12.27
CA GLU A 6 31.33 11.15 10.91
C GLU A 6 30.20 10.49 10.14
N ILE A 7 29.92 10.98 8.92
CA ILE A 7 28.90 10.39 8.06
C ILE A 7 29.38 9.00 7.66
N LYS A 8 28.51 7.99 7.81
CA LYS A 8 28.87 6.62 7.45
C LYS A 8 29.30 6.54 5.98
N PRO A 9 30.35 5.78 5.63
CA PRO A 9 30.89 5.74 4.26
C PRO A 9 29.85 5.42 3.19
N PHE A 10 28.92 4.51 3.46
CA PHE A 10 27.87 4.18 2.49
C PHE A 10 26.90 5.34 2.24
N ILE A 11 26.63 6.17 3.24
CA ILE A 11 25.79 7.37 3.07
C ILE A 11 26.50 8.36 2.17
N LEU A 12 27.82 8.54 2.36
CA LEU A 12 28.61 9.40 1.48
C LEU A 12 28.62 8.90 0.04
N GLN A 13 28.75 7.59 -0.17
CA GLN A 13 28.69 7.00 -1.51
C GLN A 13 27.35 7.30 -2.20
N ILE A 14 26.22 7.07 -1.51
CA ILE A 14 24.90 7.33 -2.10
C ILE A 14 24.71 8.83 -2.38
N LEU A 15 25.20 9.72 -1.50
CA LEU A 15 25.15 11.16 -1.75
C LEU A 15 26.00 11.56 -2.97
N GLN A 16 27.16 10.94 -3.18
CA GLN A 16 27.98 11.15 -4.40
C GLN A 16 27.26 10.68 -5.66
N GLU A 17 26.60 9.52 -5.62
CA GLU A 17 25.77 9.04 -6.75
C GLU A 17 24.63 10.02 -7.07
N VAL A 18 24.03 10.64 -6.04
CA VAL A 18 23.04 11.70 -6.25
C VAL A 18 23.65 12.97 -6.85
N ASP A 19 24.84 13.38 -6.42
CA ASP A 19 25.53 14.54 -7.00
C ASP A 19 25.82 14.30 -8.50
N GLU A 20 26.24 13.09 -8.90
CA GLU A 20 26.41 12.71 -10.30
C GLU A 20 25.10 12.79 -11.10
N GLU A 21 23.97 12.37 -10.51
CA GLU A 21 22.66 12.48 -11.16
C GLU A 21 22.20 13.93 -11.29
N ILE A 22 22.50 14.78 -10.30
CA ILE A 22 22.25 16.22 -10.37
C ILE A 22 23.07 16.86 -11.48
N GLU A 23 24.35 16.49 -11.62
CA GLU A 23 25.22 16.98 -12.71
C GLU A 23 24.69 16.57 -14.10
N LYS A 24 24.03 15.42 -14.21
CA LYS A 24 23.32 14.98 -15.44
C LYS A 24 22.00 15.73 -15.69
N GLY A 25 21.58 16.61 -14.79
CA GLY A 25 20.35 17.41 -14.90
C GLY A 25 19.10 16.72 -14.38
N SER A 26 19.23 15.61 -13.63
CA SER A 26 18.10 14.92 -13.01
C SER A 26 17.46 15.78 -11.91
N VAL A 27 16.14 15.89 -11.93
CA VAL A 27 15.33 16.56 -10.89
C VAL A 27 14.29 15.59 -10.34
N GLY A 28 13.92 15.75 -9.07
CA GLY A 28 12.97 14.86 -8.41
C GLY A 28 13.55 13.48 -8.10
N ILE A 29 14.80 13.47 -7.63
CA ILE A 29 15.53 12.26 -7.29
C ILE A 29 14.95 11.66 -6.01
N THR A 30 14.82 10.34 -5.98
CA THR A 30 14.53 9.59 -4.75
C THR A 30 15.83 9.05 -4.17
N LEU A 31 16.22 9.54 -3.00
CA LEU A 31 17.37 9.06 -2.26
C LEU A 31 17.02 7.71 -1.63
N ASN A 32 17.64 6.62 -2.11
CA ASN A 32 17.39 5.25 -1.64
C ASN A 32 18.53 4.76 -0.73
N ILE A 33 18.22 4.61 0.55
CA ILE A 33 19.09 4.10 1.60
C ILE A 33 18.38 2.94 2.32
N ALA A 34 17.68 2.10 1.57
CA ALA A 34 16.96 0.95 2.10
C ALA A 34 17.94 -0.06 2.72
N GLY A 35 17.81 -0.35 4.01
CA GLY A 35 18.70 -1.23 4.79
C GLY A 35 18.75 -2.67 4.28
N ASN A 36 17.76 -3.11 3.51
CA ASN A 36 17.75 -4.42 2.84
C ASN A 36 18.42 -4.43 1.45
N SER A 37 19.02 -3.31 1.02
CA SER A 37 19.75 -3.27 -0.24
C SER A 37 21.08 -4.01 -0.16
N ARG A 38 21.45 -4.67 -1.26
CA ARG A 38 22.68 -5.47 -1.36
C ARG A 38 23.95 -4.63 -1.17
N SER A 39 23.86 -3.33 -1.46
CA SER A 39 24.94 -2.35 -1.34
C SER A 39 25.27 -2.01 0.12
N LEU A 40 24.35 -2.26 1.06
CA LEU A 40 24.56 -2.01 2.48
C LEU A 40 25.05 -3.28 3.16
N SER A 41 26.37 -3.37 3.37
CA SER A 41 27.08 -4.50 3.97
C SER A 41 26.76 -4.69 5.46
N GLY A 42 25.51 -5.02 5.80
CA GLY A 42 25.06 -5.27 7.16
C GLY A 42 24.94 -4.03 8.06
N GLU A 43 25.39 -2.86 7.60
CA GLU A 43 25.18 -1.60 8.31
C GLU A 43 23.75 -1.09 8.11
N ARG A 44 23.18 -0.50 9.17
CA ARG A 44 21.85 0.12 9.16
C ARG A 44 21.94 1.57 9.59
N VAL A 45 21.05 2.40 9.05
CA VAL A 45 20.87 3.79 9.47
C VAL A 45 20.16 3.78 10.83
N THR A 46 20.75 4.42 11.83
CA THR A 46 20.10 4.64 13.13
C THR A 46 19.40 6.00 13.16
N GLY A 47 18.50 6.24 14.12
CA GLY A 47 17.85 7.54 14.28
C GLY A 47 18.82 8.73 14.38
N GLU A 48 19.99 8.52 14.99
CA GLU A 48 21.06 9.52 15.07
C GLU A 48 21.74 9.80 13.73
N ASP A 49 21.92 8.76 12.89
CA ASP A 49 22.49 8.92 11.54
C ASP A 49 21.48 9.65 10.64
N PHE A 50 20.19 9.36 10.83
CA PHE A 50 19.11 9.95 10.06
C PHE A 50 18.93 11.45 10.26
N TRP A 51 19.28 11.98 11.44
CA TRP A 51 19.36 13.42 11.65
C TRP A 51 20.34 14.10 10.67
N ILE A 52 21.50 13.48 10.45
CA ILE A 52 22.52 14.02 9.54
C ILE A 52 21.99 14.02 8.11
N LEU A 53 21.33 12.93 7.70
CA LEU A 53 20.62 12.84 6.41
C LEU A 53 19.58 13.96 6.27
N CYS A 54 18.74 14.18 7.29
CA CYS A 54 17.74 15.25 7.29
C CYS A 54 18.37 16.64 7.10
N ARG A 55 19.57 16.88 7.66
CA ARG A 55 20.30 18.15 7.48
C ARG A 55 20.77 18.35 6.04
N VAL A 56 21.28 17.29 5.40
CA VAL A 56 21.70 17.31 3.99
C VAL A 56 20.49 17.59 3.10
N LEU A 57 19.40 16.84 3.31
CA LEU A 57 18.16 16.95 2.52
C LEU A 57 17.48 18.31 2.64
N LYS A 58 17.57 18.96 3.80
CA LYS A 58 16.97 20.29 4.02
C LYS A 58 17.51 21.34 3.04
N ASN A 59 18.76 21.21 2.61
CA ASN A 59 19.40 22.18 1.72
C ASN A 59 19.41 21.73 0.25
N ASN A 60 18.78 20.59 -0.07
CA ASN A 60 18.76 20.03 -1.42
C ASN A 60 17.34 20.14 -2.01
N SER A 61 17.22 20.85 -3.13
CA SER A 61 15.94 21.01 -3.86
C SER A 61 15.69 19.96 -4.94
N TYR A 62 16.71 19.18 -5.32
CA TYR A 62 16.64 18.16 -6.36
C TYR A 62 16.04 16.85 -5.86
N ILE A 63 16.15 16.58 -4.55
CA ILE A 63 15.61 15.38 -3.91
C ILE A 63 14.16 15.64 -3.47
N ASN A 64 13.24 14.83 -3.98
CA ASN A 64 11.83 14.85 -3.60
C ASN A 64 11.35 13.51 -2.99
N GLY A 65 12.18 12.47 -3.00
CA GLY A 65 11.87 11.18 -2.42
C GLY A 65 12.94 10.74 -1.44
N LEU A 66 12.51 10.08 -0.35
CA LEU A 66 13.42 9.47 0.62
C LEU A 66 12.92 8.06 0.95
N ASP A 67 13.69 7.06 0.57
CA ASP A 67 13.45 5.66 0.96
C ASP A 67 14.53 5.21 1.95
N VAL A 68 14.15 5.02 3.21
CA VAL A 68 15.02 4.56 4.29
C VAL A 68 14.46 3.31 4.97
N ARG A 69 13.69 2.50 4.24
CA ARG A 69 13.10 1.27 4.79
C ARG A 69 14.11 0.28 5.34
N TYR A 70 13.67 -0.66 6.19
CA TYR A 70 14.50 -1.75 6.74
C TYR A 70 15.75 -1.27 7.50
N ASN A 71 15.66 -0.15 8.21
CA ASN A 71 16.71 0.43 9.04
C ASN A 71 16.33 0.40 10.53
N LEU A 72 17.09 1.11 11.39
CA LEU A 72 16.92 1.10 12.85
C LEU A 72 16.64 2.52 13.36
N LEU A 73 15.68 3.20 12.73
CA LEU A 73 15.43 4.61 13.02
C LEU A 73 14.81 4.84 14.40
N SER A 74 13.89 3.98 14.83
CA SER A 74 13.07 4.13 16.03
C SER A 74 12.34 5.47 16.10
N ASP A 75 11.74 5.78 17.26
CA ASP A 75 11.08 7.07 17.50
C ASP A 75 12.04 8.26 17.41
N VAL A 76 13.35 8.03 17.59
CA VAL A 76 14.38 9.05 17.42
C VAL A 76 14.43 9.50 15.96
N GLY A 77 14.47 8.56 15.00
CA GLY A 77 14.42 8.89 13.60
C GLY A 77 13.06 9.44 13.18
N ALA A 78 11.95 8.97 13.77
CA ALA A 78 10.62 9.53 13.52
C ALA A 78 10.51 11.01 13.95
N TYR A 79 11.12 11.39 15.07
CA TYR A 79 11.24 12.79 15.48
C TYR A 79 11.94 13.65 14.42
N TYR A 80 13.05 13.15 13.86
CA TYR A 80 13.76 13.87 12.80
C TYR A 80 13.00 13.87 11.47
N ALA A 81 12.26 12.81 11.15
CA ALA A 81 11.37 12.75 9.99
C ALA A 81 10.27 13.82 10.12
N ALA A 82 9.64 13.94 11.28
CA ALA A 82 8.65 14.99 11.56
C ALA A 82 9.27 16.40 11.39
N LYS A 83 10.51 16.61 11.85
CA LYS A 83 11.22 17.89 11.65
C LYS A 83 11.58 18.16 10.19
N LEU A 84 11.92 17.12 9.43
CA LEU A 84 12.17 17.23 7.99
C LEU A 84 10.89 17.63 7.26
N LEU A 85 9.77 16.95 7.54
CA LEU A 85 8.46 17.22 6.94
C LEU A 85 7.95 18.64 7.20
N GLN A 86 8.24 19.19 8.39
CA GLN A 86 7.90 20.57 8.73
C GLN A 86 8.72 21.59 7.92
N LYS A 87 9.99 21.28 7.62
CA LYS A 87 10.94 22.25 7.04
C LYS A 87 11.18 22.09 5.55
N GLN A 88 10.84 20.94 4.97
CA GLN A 88 11.06 20.65 3.55
C GLN A 88 9.72 20.57 2.82
N HIS A 89 9.58 21.40 1.79
CA HIS A 89 8.36 21.54 0.97
C HIS A 89 8.50 20.88 -0.41
N ASN A 90 9.63 20.23 -0.69
CA ASN A 90 9.83 19.50 -1.95
C ASN A 90 9.68 17.99 -1.79
N LEU A 91 9.57 17.47 -0.55
CA LEU A 91 9.48 16.04 -0.31
C LEU A 91 8.06 15.55 -0.66
N ILE A 92 7.97 14.68 -1.66
CA ILE A 92 6.75 14.09 -2.22
C ILE A 92 6.58 12.64 -1.74
N TYR A 93 7.68 11.91 -1.54
CA TYR A 93 7.69 10.51 -1.11
C TYR A 93 8.56 10.29 0.10
N LEU A 94 8.03 9.62 1.12
CA LEU A 94 8.76 9.21 2.32
C LEU A 94 8.42 7.76 2.66
N ASN A 95 9.44 6.90 2.68
CA ASN A 95 9.32 5.51 3.10
C ASN A 95 10.14 5.24 4.36
N LEU A 96 9.41 4.93 5.43
CA LEU A 96 9.93 4.61 6.76
C LEU A 96 9.61 3.17 7.15
N MET A 97 9.18 2.30 6.24
CA MET A 97 8.80 0.91 6.53
C MET A 97 9.90 0.14 7.26
N PHE A 98 9.54 -0.77 8.18
CA PHE A 98 10.51 -1.62 8.91
C PHE A 98 11.62 -0.80 9.59
N ASN A 99 11.23 0.11 10.49
CA ASN A 99 12.17 0.99 11.21
C ASN A 99 11.93 1.07 12.72
N ASP A 100 11.14 0.14 13.26
CA ASP A 100 10.81 0.07 14.69
C ASP A 100 10.24 1.40 15.24
N ILE A 101 9.47 2.13 14.42
CA ILE A 101 8.81 3.38 14.83
C ILE A 101 7.59 3.01 15.67
N GLY A 102 7.61 3.42 16.93
CA GLY A 102 6.59 3.15 17.92
C GLY A 102 5.45 4.18 17.93
N PRO A 103 4.57 4.12 18.94
CA PRO A 103 3.42 5.00 19.05
C PRO A 103 3.77 6.49 19.08
N GLU A 104 4.78 6.85 19.87
CA GLU A 104 5.27 8.23 20.04
C GLU A 104 5.82 8.79 18.72
N GLY A 105 6.64 8.02 18.01
CA GLY A 105 7.17 8.41 16.71
C GLY A 105 6.07 8.56 15.65
N GLY A 106 5.12 7.64 15.62
CA GLY A 106 3.96 7.71 14.74
C GLY A 106 3.11 8.97 14.98
N GLU A 107 2.87 9.32 16.25
CA GLU A 107 2.12 10.53 16.61
C GLU A 107 2.88 11.82 16.20
N LEU A 108 4.21 11.86 16.36
CA LEU A 108 5.03 12.99 15.90
C LEU A 108 4.93 13.21 14.39
N ILE A 109 4.98 12.13 13.61
CA ILE A 109 4.84 12.19 12.15
C ILE A 109 3.42 12.64 11.78
N ALA A 110 2.39 12.06 12.40
CA ALA A 110 1.00 12.46 12.16
C ALA A 110 0.80 13.97 12.44
N LYS A 111 1.33 14.47 13.56
CA LYS A 111 1.28 15.90 13.91
C LYS A 111 2.01 16.79 12.88
N ALA A 112 3.12 16.32 12.31
CA ALA A 112 3.84 17.08 11.27
C ALA A 112 3.04 17.20 9.96
N LEU A 113 2.05 16.33 9.73
CA LEU A 113 1.14 16.38 8.58
C LEU A 113 -0.13 17.20 8.85
N HIS A 114 -0.34 17.65 10.09
CA HIS A 114 -1.57 18.31 10.50
C HIS A 114 -1.65 19.77 10.01
N ILE A 115 -2.86 20.18 9.63
CA ILE A 115 -3.24 21.57 9.38
C ILE A 115 -3.89 22.08 10.67
N GLU A 116 -3.14 22.72 11.55
CA GLU A 116 -3.77 23.41 12.67
C GLU A 116 -4.18 24.82 12.25
N ASN A 117 -5.46 25.00 11.96
CA ASN A 117 -6.07 26.32 11.77
C ASN A 117 -7.11 26.55 12.88
N LYS A 118 -6.64 26.87 14.08
CA LYS A 118 -7.47 27.44 15.15
C LYS A 118 -6.75 28.63 15.78
N GLY A 119 -7.44 29.76 15.77
CA GLY A 119 -6.87 31.09 16.00
C GLY A 119 -6.18 31.30 17.35
N GLY A 120 -5.21 32.21 17.33
CA GLY A 120 -4.49 32.69 18.50
C GLY A 120 -3.09 33.16 18.11
N MET A 121 -2.87 34.48 18.19
CA MET A 121 -1.75 35.30 17.67
C MET A 121 -0.29 34.93 18.05
N PHE A 122 -0.01 33.71 18.53
CA PHE A 122 1.34 33.28 18.90
C PHE A 122 1.82 31.97 18.24
N PHE A 123 0.97 31.24 17.50
CA PHE A 123 1.30 29.93 16.91
C PHE A 123 1.58 29.90 15.39
N ALA A 124 1.34 31.01 14.68
CA ALA A 124 1.52 31.08 13.22
C ALA A 124 2.98 30.91 12.74
N ALA A 125 3.97 31.01 13.64
CA ALA A 125 5.38 30.85 13.30
C ALA A 125 5.88 29.38 13.35
N MET A 126 5.09 28.43 13.86
CA MET A 126 5.53 27.03 14.07
C MET A 126 4.73 25.96 13.31
N LEU A 127 3.62 26.33 12.66
CA LEU A 127 2.77 25.40 11.91
C LEU A 127 3.09 25.48 10.42
N GLN A 128 4.27 25.00 10.03
CA GLN A 128 4.53 24.71 8.62
C GLN A 128 3.81 23.41 8.25
N ILE A 129 2.74 23.58 7.47
CA ILE A 129 1.93 22.50 6.91
C ILE A 129 2.77 21.79 5.86
N ASN A 130 2.99 20.48 6.02
CA ASN A 130 3.47 19.69 4.90
C ASN A 130 2.35 19.61 3.85
N SER A 131 2.57 20.29 2.72
CA SER A 131 1.65 20.33 1.59
C SER A 131 2.20 19.63 0.35
N SER A 132 3.39 19.04 0.46
CA SER A 132 4.11 18.42 -0.66
C SER A 132 4.06 16.91 -0.63
N LEU A 133 3.96 16.29 0.55
CA LEU A 133 4.01 14.84 0.67
C LEU A 133 2.73 14.24 0.10
N GLU A 134 2.92 13.40 -0.91
CA GLU A 134 1.85 12.66 -1.59
C GLU A 134 1.82 11.20 -1.18
N LYS A 135 2.98 10.63 -0.80
CA LYS A 135 3.08 9.21 -0.44
C LYS A 135 3.86 9.03 0.85
N LEU A 136 3.24 8.35 1.81
CA LEU A 136 3.83 8.00 3.09
C LEU A 136 3.70 6.51 3.35
N ASP A 137 4.83 5.88 3.63
CA ASP A 137 4.90 4.47 3.98
C ASP A 137 5.44 4.28 5.39
N LEU A 138 4.60 3.69 6.24
CA LEU A 138 4.86 3.33 7.63
C LEU A 138 4.51 1.86 7.89
N GLY A 139 4.44 1.04 6.83
CA GLY A 139 4.16 -0.38 6.96
C GLY A 139 5.20 -1.07 7.85
N ASP A 140 4.76 -2.07 8.60
CA ASP A 140 5.65 -2.89 9.41
C ASP A 140 6.52 -2.07 10.42
N CYS A 141 6.04 -0.89 10.79
CA CYS A 141 6.45 -0.17 11.98
C CYS A 141 5.58 -0.62 13.17
N ASP A 142 6.07 -0.41 14.39
CA ASP A 142 5.36 -0.77 15.62
C ASP A 142 4.33 0.30 16.03
N LEU A 143 3.56 0.78 15.05
CA LEU A 143 2.53 1.81 15.24
C LEU A 143 1.45 1.30 16.21
N GLY A 144 1.19 2.07 17.27
CA GLY A 144 0.06 1.79 18.16
C GLY A 144 -1.28 2.27 17.57
N MET A 145 -2.38 1.83 18.18
CA MET A 145 -3.72 2.28 17.82
C MET A 145 -3.87 3.80 17.79
N GLN A 146 -3.29 4.51 18.78
CA GLN A 146 -3.36 5.97 18.84
C GLN A 146 -2.69 6.64 17.65
N SER A 147 -1.59 6.07 17.14
CA SER A 147 -0.92 6.57 15.94
C SER A 147 -1.81 6.42 14.71
N VAL A 148 -2.46 5.26 14.54
CA VAL A 148 -3.41 5.03 13.45
C VAL A 148 -4.59 6.00 13.50
N ILE A 149 -5.16 6.23 14.70
CA ILE A 149 -6.24 7.20 14.93
C ILE A 149 -5.76 8.63 14.62
N ALA A 150 -4.53 8.98 14.99
CA ALA A 150 -3.94 10.28 14.67
C ALA A 150 -3.82 10.47 13.15
N PHE A 151 -3.33 9.47 12.41
CA PHE A 151 -3.29 9.52 10.94
C PHE A 151 -4.69 9.66 10.34
N ALA A 152 -5.67 8.87 10.78
CA ALA A 152 -7.05 8.98 10.31
C ALA A 152 -7.64 10.39 10.55
N THR A 153 -7.39 10.95 11.74
CA THR A 153 -7.85 12.29 12.12
C THR A 153 -7.23 13.36 11.24
N VAL A 154 -5.91 13.33 11.05
CA VAL A 154 -5.19 14.30 10.22
C VAL A 154 -5.59 14.19 8.75
N LEU A 155 -5.71 12.96 8.25
CA LEU A 155 -6.07 12.71 6.86
C LEU A 155 -7.52 13.07 6.54
N THR A 156 -8.41 13.22 7.52
CA THR A 156 -9.78 13.71 7.26
C THR A 156 -9.77 15.05 6.50
N GLN A 157 -8.79 15.92 6.79
CA GLN A 157 -8.65 17.24 6.16
C GLN A 157 -7.45 17.35 5.20
N ASN A 158 -6.46 16.48 5.30
CA ASN A 158 -5.32 16.49 4.38
C ASN A 158 -5.79 16.24 2.94
N ARG A 159 -5.27 17.03 1.99
CA ARG A 159 -5.62 16.95 0.56
C ARG A 159 -4.46 16.53 -0.34
N THR A 160 -3.27 16.37 0.24
CA THR A 160 -2.01 16.19 -0.48
C THR A 160 -1.62 14.72 -0.56
N ILE A 161 -1.78 13.98 0.54
CA ILE A 161 -1.50 12.54 0.60
C ILE A 161 -2.47 11.79 -0.31
N LYS A 162 -1.90 11.09 -1.29
CA LYS A 162 -2.56 10.23 -2.27
C LYS A 162 -2.35 8.75 -1.95
N GLY A 163 -1.22 8.38 -1.35
CA GLY A 163 -0.92 7.00 -0.97
C GLY A 163 -0.47 6.89 0.48
N LEU A 164 -1.10 5.99 1.23
CA LEU A 164 -0.77 5.72 2.62
C LEU A 164 -0.65 4.21 2.87
N ASN A 165 0.48 3.80 3.43
CA ASN A 165 0.65 2.45 3.95
C ASN A 165 0.75 2.46 5.48
N LEU A 166 -0.23 1.80 6.14
CA LEU A 166 -0.30 1.61 7.59
C LEU A 166 -0.30 0.11 7.95
N ASN A 167 0.29 -0.75 7.13
CA ASN A 167 0.27 -2.19 7.34
C ASN A 167 0.91 -2.61 8.67
N ARG A 168 0.37 -3.67 9.28
CA ARG A 168 0.86 -4.29 10.53
C ARG A 168 1.00 -3.31 11.71
N PRO A 169 -0.05 -2.55 12.09
CA PRO A 169 -0.05 -1.84 13.36
C PRO A 169 -0.20 -2.82 14.54
N ILE A 170 0.23 -2.40 15.72
CA ILE A 170 0.02 -3.11 16.99
C ILE A 170 -1.30 -2.65 17.58
N LEU A 171 -2.35 -3.42 17.30
CA LEU A 171 -3.72 -3.14 17.74
C LEU A 171 -4.16 -4.10 18.84
N TYR A 172 -4.99 -3.59 19.75
CA TYR A 172 -5.61 -4.34 20.83
C TYR A 172 -7.08 -3.96 20.95
N GLY A 173 -7.90 -4.82 21.55
CA GLY A 173 -9.33 -4.57 21.74
C GLY A 173 -10.20 -5.17 20.64
N GLU A 174 -11.50 -5.33 20.95
CA GLU A 174 -12.43 -6.08 20.11
C GLU A 174 -13.27 -5.22 19.17
N GLN A 175 -13.29 -3.90 19.40
CA GLN A 175 -14.22 -2.95 18.76
C GLN A 175 -13.72 -2.35 17.44
N GLU A 176 -12.54 -2.78 16.95
CA GLU A 176 -12.00 -2.35 15.65
C GLU A 176 -11.89 -0.81 15.53
N GLU A 177 -11.55 -0.12 16.63
CA GLU A 177 -11.59 1.35 16.76
C GLU A 177 -10.77 2.07 15.67
N SER A 178 -9.58 1.55 15.36
CA SER A 178 -8.75 2.06 14.27
C SER A 178 -9.48 2.05 12.92
N THR A 179 -10.22 0.98 12.64
CA THR A 179 -11.00 0.81 11.40
C THR A 179 -12.18 1.76 11.36
N VAL A 180 -12.84 2.02 12.50
CA VAL A 180 -13.92 3.03 12.60
C VAL A 180 -13.38 4.42 12.23
N HIS A 181 -12.23 4.81 12.79
CA HIS A 181 -11.61 6.09 12.48
C HIS A 181 -11.15 6.19 11.02
N LEU A 182 -10.57 5.12 10.46
CA LEU A 182 -10.17 5.07 9.05
C LEU A 182 -11.39 5.11 8.11
N GLY A 183 -12.50 4.44 8.46
CA GLY A 183 -13.76 4.54 7.72
C GLY A 183 -14.32 5.96 7.72
N HIS A 184 -14.33 6.64 8.88
CA HIS A 184 -14.71 8.06 8.94
C HIS A 184 -13.81 8.94 8.07
N MET A 185 -12.49 8.72 8.13
CA MET A 185 -11.53 9.43 7.28
C MET A 185 -11.82 9.22 5.80
N LEU A 186 -12.05 7.98 5.35
CA LEU A 186 -12.36 7.67 3.95
C LEU A 186 -13.68 8.31 3.48
N LYS A 187 -14.66 8.47 4.37
CA LYS A 187 -15.92 9.14 4.03
C LYS A 187 -15.70 10.63 3.68
N GLU A 188 -14.83 11.30 4.43
CA GLU A 188 -14.58 12.75 4.30
C GLU A 188 -13.41 13.10 3.36
N ASN A 189 -12.43 12.21 3.24
CA ASN A 189 -11.26 12.39 2.39
C ASN A 189 -11.57 11.95 0.95
N GLN A 190 -11.59 12.91 0.03
CA GLN A 190 -11.81 12.70 -1.40
C GLN A 190 -10.52 12.89 -2.23
N CYS A 191 -9.36 12.70 -1.60
CA CYS A 191 -8.03 12.89 -2.19
C CYS A 191 -7.17 11.63 -2.13
N LEU A 192 -7.33 10.79 -1.12
CA LEU A 192 -6.60 9.55 -0.97
C LEU A 192 -7.00 8.57 -2.07
N VAL A 193 -6.00 8.04 -2.77
CA VAL A 193 -6.16 7.17 -3.94
C VAL A 193 -5.76 5.73 -3.58
N GLU A 194 -4.84 5.57 -2.63
CA GLU A 194 -4.26 4.29 -2.23
C GLU A 194 -4.18 4.19 -0.72
N LEU A 195 -4.72 3.09 -0.18
CA LEU A 195 -4.68 2.78 1.25
C LEU A 195 -4.34 1.31 1.48
N HIS A 196 -3.34 1.07 2.33
CA HIS A 196 -2.98 -0.27 2.80
C HIS A 196 -3.27 -0.44 4.29
N MET A 197 -4.07 -1.46 4.59
CA MET A 197 -4.59 -1.84 5.91
C MET A 197 -4.41 -3.35 6.17
N CYS A 198 -3.32 -3.93 5.67
CA CYS A 198 -2.95 -5.31 5.94
C CYS A 198 -2.71 -5.53 7.45
N LYS A 199 -3.25 -6.62 8.02
CA LYS A 199 -3.11 -6.98 9.45
C LYS A 199 -3.66 -5.94 10.43
N HIS A 200 -4.85 -5.41 10.17
CA HIS A 200 -5.56 -4.46 11.07
C HIS A 200 -6.57 -5.15 12.02
N ASP A 201 -6.59 -6.48 12.05
CA ASP A 201 -7.60 -7.29 12.76
C ASP A 201 -9.05 -7.00 12.33
N ILE A 202 -9.26 -6.61 11.07
CA ILE A 202 -10.58 -6.26 10.54
C ILE A 202 -11.45 -7.51 10.47
N LYS A 203 -12.63 -7.45 11.07
CA LYS A 203 -13.70 -8.45 11.05
C LYS A 203 -14.87 -7.92 10.22
N ASN A 204 -16.00 -8.60 10.25
CA ASN A 204 -17.18 -8.21 9.47
C ASN A 204 -17.77 -6.85 9.88
N CYS A 205 -17.67 -6.46 11.16
CA CYS A 205 -18.15 -5.17 11.63
C CYS A 205 -17.29 -4.02 11.09
N GLY A 206 -15.96 -4.10 11.22
CA GLY A 206 -15.05 -3.12 10.60
C GLY A 206 -15.17 -3.09 9.08
N MET A 207 -15.33 -4.24 8.42
CA MET A 207 -15.58 -4.29 6.97
C MET A 207 -16.86 -3.55 6.59
N LYS A 208 -17.93 -3.67 7.37
CA LYS A 208 -19.17 -2.91 7.13
C LYS A 208 -18.94 -1.40 7.25
N GLN A 209 -18.19 -0.95 8.25
CA GLN A 209 -17.85 0.47 8.41
C GLN A 209 -17.03 1.00 7.21
N LEU A 210 -16.08 0.20 6.72
CA LEU A 210 -15.36 0.54 5.49
C LEU A 210 -16.28 0.58 4.28
N CYS A 211 -17.22 -0.37 4.14
CA CYS A 211 -18.19 -0.37 3.04
C CYS A 211 -19.07 0.88 3.04
N ASP A 212 -19.57 1.30 4.21
CA ASP A 212 -20.37 2.52 4.34
C ASP A 212 -19.57 3.78 3.89
N ALA A 213 -18.27 3.81 4.17
CA ALA A 213 -17.38 4.87 3.71
C ALA A 213 -17.11 4.78 2.19
N LEU A 214 -16.80 3.60 1.66
CA LEU A 214 -16.51 3.35 0.25
C LEU A 214 -17.71 3.60 -0.67
N TYR A 215 -18.93 3.47 -0.14
CA TYR A 215 -20.15 3.84 -0.85
C TYR A 215 -20.20 5.34 -1.20
N LEU A 216 -19.57 6.19 -0.38
CA LEU A 216 -19.53 7.64 -0.53
C LEU A 216 -18.19 8.15 -1.08
N ASN A 217 -17.11 7.42 -0.88
CA ASN A 217 -15.80 7.79 -1.37
C ASN A 217 -15.75 7.75 -2.91
N ARG A 218 -15.13 8.76 -3.53
CA ARG A 218 -14.99 8.90 -4.98
C ARG A 218 -13.53 9.08 -5.43
N SER A 219 -12.57 8.81 -4.55
CA SER A 219 -11.14 9.01 -4.84
C SER A 219 -10.31 7.74 -4.74
N LEU A 220 -10.69 6.80 -3.87
CA LEU A 220 -9.92 5.59 -3.61
C LEU A 220 -10.00 4.65 -4.81
N GLN A 221 -8.83 4.26 -5.31
CA GLN A 221 -8.65 3.36 -6.45
C GLN A 221 -7.96 2.05 -6.04
N TYR A 222 -7.14 2.08 -4.99
CA TYR A 222 -6.45 0.91 -4.46
C TYR A 222 -6.75 0.71 -2.97
N LEU A 223 -7.19 -0.49 -2.62
CA LEU A 223 -7.43 -0.90 -1.24
C LEU A 223 -6.77 -2.25 -0.96
N ASP A 224 -5.83 -2.28 -0.02
CA ASP A 224 -5.31 -3.52 0.57
C ASP A 224 -5.91 -3.72 1.96
N ILE A 225 -6.68 -4.80 2.12
CA ILE A 225 -7.23 -5.28 3.40
C ILE A 225 -6.88 -6.76 3.60
N SER A 226 -5.74 -7.18 3.08
CA SER A 226 -5.22 -8.54 3.22
C SER A 226 -4.84 -8.88 4.67
N CYS A 227 -4.69 -10.17 4.97
CA CYS A 227 -4.32 -10.69 6.29
C CYS A 227 -5.22 -10.16 7.43
N ASN A 228 -6.52 -10.10 7.19
CA ASN A 228 -7.53 -9.73 8.19
C ASN A 228 -8.42 -10.93 8.53
N LYS A 229 -9.48 -10.72 9.30
CA LYS A 229 -10.44 -11.75 9.73
C LYS A 229 -11.80 -11.58 9.04
N ILE A 230 -11.80 -11.09 7.80
CA ILE A 230 -13.02 -10.83 7.04
C ILE A 230 -13.57 -12.17 6.52
N THR A 231 -14.84 -12.43 6.76
CA THR A 231 -15.51 -13.66 6.29
C THR A 231 -16.45 -13.37 5.12
N GLN A 232 -17.17 -14.40 4.66
CA GLN A 232 -18.23 -14.26 3.65
C GLN A 232 -19.27 -13.16 3.93
N ASP A 233 -19.54 -12.84 5.20
CA ASP A 233 -20.52 -11.79 5.55
C ASP A 233 -19.97 -10.39 5.27
N GLY A 234 -18.69 -10.14 5.58
CA GLY A 234 -18.01 -8.91 5.18
C GLY A 234 -17.89 -8.76 3.67
N MET A 235 -17.68 -9.88 2.95
CA MET A 235 -17.63 -9.89 1.49
C MET A 235 -18.95 -9.55 0.83
N LYS A 236 -20.08 -9.92 1.45
CA LYS A 236 -21.40 -9.51 0.97
C LYS A 236 -21.53 -7.99 0.91
N CYS A 237 -21.10 -7.30 1.97
CA CYS A 237 -21.10 -5.84 2.00
C CYS A 237 -20.20 -5.24 0.91
N LEU A 238 -18.99 -5.79 0.73
CA LEU A 238 -18.07 -5.32 -0.31
C LEU A 238 -18.64 -5.53 -1.73
N ALA A 239 -19.26 -6.68 -1.98
CA ALA A 239 -19.92 -6.97 -3.24
C ALA A 239 -21.04 -5.97 -3.55
N ASP A 240 -21.83 -5.58 -2.54
CA ASP A 240 -22.87 -4.56 -2.69
C ASP A 240 -22.28 -3.17 -3.01
N VAL A 241 -21.16 -2.80 -2.37
CA VAL A 241 -20.42 -1.56 -2.72
C VAL A 241 -19.91 -1.60 -4.16
N LEU A 242 -19.35 -2.71 -4.62
CA LEU A 242 -18.81 -2.84 -5.97
C LEU A 242 -19.86 -2.69 -7.08
N LYS A 243 -21.15 -2.87 -6.77
CA LYS A 243 -22.25 -2.65 -7.73
C LYS A 243 -22.43 -1.17 -8.09
N SER A 244 -22.04 -0.25 -7.22
CA SER A 244 -22.22 1.19 -7.40
C SER A 244 -20.93 2.01 -7.37
N ASN A 245 -19.87 1.52 -6.70
CA ASN A 245 -18.57 2.17 -6.69
C ASN A 245 -17.93 2.10 -8.08
N THR A 246 -17.46 3.25 -8.55
CA THR A 246 -16.90 3.44 -9.89
C THR A 246 -15.45 3.92 -9.85
N THR A 247 -14.78 3.83 -8.70
CA THR A 247 -13.42 4.35 -8.53
C THR A 247 -12.41 3.26 -8.16
N LEU A 248 -12.84 2.23 -7.42
CA LEU A 248 -11.95 1.12 -7.08
C LEU A 248 -11.53 0.35 -8.33
N GLU A 249 -10.22 0.27 -8.51
CA GLU A 249 -9.54 -0.42 -9.61
C GLU A 249 -8.78 -1.65 -9.13
N VAL A 250 -8.27 -1.64 -7.90
CA VAL A 250 -7.48 -2.73 -7.33
C VAL A 250 -7.91 -3.01 -5.89
N ILE A 251 -8.17 -4.29 -5.59
CA ILE A 251 -8.46 -4.74 -4.23
C ILE A 251 -7.60 -5.97 -3.91
N ASP A 252 -6.90 -5.90 -2.79
CA ASP A 252 -6.24 -7.05 -2.18
C ASP A 252 -7.05 -7.57 -0.98
N LEU A 253 -7.58 -8.78 -1.12
CA LEU A 253 -8.33 -9.52 -0.11
C LEU A 253 -7.55 -10.74 0.41
N SER A 254 -6.28 -10.89 0.06
CA SER A 254 -5.48 -12.08 0.36
C SER A 254 -5.49 -12.42 1.85
N PHE A 255 -5.38 -13.70 2.20
CA PHE A 255 -5.27 -14.17 3.58
C PHE A 255 -6.44 -13.74 4.49
N ASN A 256 -7.67 -13.79 3.96
CA ASN A 256 -8.91 -13.66 4.73
C ASN A 256 -9.66 -15.02 4.76
N ARG A 257 -10.96 -15.05 5.08
CA ARG A 257 -11.77 -16.27 5.15
C ARG A 257 -13.05 -16.13 4.33
N MET A 258 -12.90 -15.74 3.06
CA MET A 258 -14.02 -15.44 2.18
C MET A 258 -14.89 -16.66 1.85
N GLU A 259 -14.26 -17.82 1.72
CA GLU A 259 -14.92 -19.09 1.34
C GLU A 259 -15.70 -18.98 0.01
N ASN A 260 -16.43 -20.04 -0.35
CA ASN A 260 -17.20 -20.07 -1.61
C ASN A 260 -18.28 -18.99 -1.68
N ALA A 261 -18.96 -18.70 -0.56
CA ALA A 261 -20.06 -17.73 -0.59
C ALA A 261 -19.55 -16.30 -0.83
N GLY A 262 -18.45 -15.90 -0.18
CA GLY A 262 -17.80 -14.61 -0.42
C GLY A 262 -17.35 -14.46 -1.89
N ALA A 263 -16.74 -15.50 -2.45
CA ALA A 263 -16.35 -15.52 -3.86
C ALA A 263 -17.54 -15.39 -4.81
N ASN A 264 -18.67 -16.05 -4.52
CA ASN A 264 -19.89 -15.93 -5.31
C ASN A 264 -20.48 -14.51 -5.27
N TYR A 265 -20.53 -13.87 -4.09
CA TYR A 265 -21.02 -12.49 -4.00
C TYR A 265 -20.19 -11.52 -4.85
N LEU A 266 -18.86 -11.64 -4.81
CA LEU A 266 -17.98 -10.83 -5.64
C LEU A 266 -18.17 -11.16 -7.12
N SER A 267 -18.21 -12.44 -7.50
CA SER A 267 -18.47 -12.89 -8.87
C SER A 267 -19.75 -12.28 -9.44
N ASP A 268 -20.84 -12.29 -8.69
CA ASP A 268 -22.13 -11.73 -9.12
C ASP A 268 -22.06 -10.21 -9.37
N ALA A 269 -21.39 -9.48 -8.46
CA ALA A 269 -21.17 -8.04 -8.60
C ALA A 269 -20.28 -7.72 -9.82
N LEU A 270 -19.21 -8.47 -10.01
CA LEU A 270 -18.25 -8.31 -11.12
C LEU A 270 -18.87 -8.67 -12.47
N ALA A 271 -19.60 -9.76 -12.56
CA ALA A 271 -20.26 -10.18 -13.80
C ALA A 271 -21.32 -9.15 -14.23
N SER A 272 -22.14 -8.68 -13.28
CA SER A 272 -23.38 -7.98 -13.62
C SER A 272 -23.31 -6.45 -13.54
N HIS A 273 -22.41 -5.88 -12.71
CA HIS A 273 -22.47 -4.46 -12.37
C HIS A 273 -21.12 -3.74 -12.50
N ASN A 274 -20.08 -4.24 -11.84
CA ASN A 274 -18.82 -3.51 -11.74
C ASN A 274 -18.06 -3.49 -13.08
N ARG A 275 -17.62 -2.30 -13.52
CA ARG A 275 -16.85 -2.11 -14.77
C ARG A 275 -15.61 -1.24 -14.54
N THR A 276 -15.08 -1.27 -13.32
CA THR A 276 -13.95 -0.40 -12.91
C THR A 276 -12.82 -1.21 -12.30
N LEU A 277 -13.12 -2.30 -11.60
CA LEU A 277 -12.11 -3.18 -11.02
C LEU A 277 -11.30 -3.83 -12.14
N LYS A 278 -9.98 -3.67 -12.04
CA LYS A 278 -8.96 -4.18 -12.97
C LYS A 278 -8.17 -5.34 -12.37
N ALA A 279 -7.95 -5.32 -11.06
CA ALA A 279 -7.18 -6.35 -10.36
C ALA A 279 -7.84 -6.77 -9.05
N LEU A 280 -7.92 -8.08 -8.82
CA LEU A 280 -8.46 -8.68 -7.60
C LEU A 280 -7.51 -9.76 -7.09
N SER A 281 -6.99 -9.61 -5.88
CA SER A 281 -6.29 -10.70 -5.20
C SER A 281 -7.19 -11.38 -4.16
N VAL A 282 -7.32 -12.70 -4.27
CA VAL A 282 -8.05 -13.55 -3.31
C VAL A 282 -7.17 -14.72 -2.83
N VAL A 283 -5.84 -14.54 -2.84
CA VAL A 283 -4.86 -15.53 -2.39
C VAL A 283 -5.19 -16.05 -0.99
N SER A 284 -5.12 -17.36 -0.77
CA SER A 284 -5.29 -17.99 0.55
C SER A 284 -6.56 -17.57 1.31
N ASN A 285 -7.73 -17.75 0.70
CA ASN A 285 -9.02 -17.35 1.26
C ASN A 285 -9.98 -18.51 1.61
N ASN A 286 -9.45 -19.75 1.60
CA ASN A 286 -10.23 -20.98 1.78
C ASN A 286 -11.39 -21.09 0.75
N ILE A 287 -11.19 -20.59 -0.45
CA ILE A 287 -12.14 -20.74 -1.57
C ILE A 287 -11.93 -22.13 -2.18
N GLU A 288 -13.02 -22.82 -2.51
CA GLU A 288 -13.00 -24.12 -3.18
C GLU A 288 -13.44 -23.96 -4.63
N GLY A 289 -13.45 -25.07 -5.38
CA GLY A 289 -13.61 -25.01 -6.82
C GLY A 289 -14.88 -24.31 -7.30
N LYS A 290 -16.01 -24.46 -6.59
CA LYS A 290 -17.24 -23.73 -6.90
C LYS A 290 -17.04 -22.21 -6.92
N GLY A 291 -16.40 -21.65 -5.89
CA GLY A 291 -16.17 -20.21 -5.78
C GLY A 291 -15.14 -19.71 -6.80
N LEU A 292 -14.07 -20.47 -7.03
CA LEU A 292 -13.03 -20.11 -7.99
C LEU A 292 -13.53 -20.17 -9.44
N VAL A 293 -14.34 -21.16 -9.79
CA VAL A 293 -15.00 -21.25 -11.09
C VAL A 293 -15.96 -20.08 -11.28
N ALA A 294 -16.73 -19.68 -10.25
CA ALA A 294 -17.59 -18.50 -10.34
C ALA A 294 -16.79 -17.23 -10.68
N LEU A 295 -15.67 -16.99 -9.98
CA LEU A 295 -14.77 -15.87 -10.29
C LEU A 295 -14.25 -15.92 -11.74
N SER A 296 -13.82 -17.10 -12.22
CA SER A 296 -13.40 -17.30 -13.61
C SER A 296 -14.54 -16.97 -14.62
N GLN A 297 -15.76 -17.40 -14.34
CA GLN A 297 -16.93 -17.07 -15.18
C GLN A 297 -17.24 -15.57 -15.17
N SER A 298 -17.09 -14.89 -14.03
CA SER A 298 -17.25 -13.43 -13.96
C SER A 298 -16.24 -12.70 -14.83
N MET A 299 -15.01 -13.20 -14.94
CA MET A 299 -14.01 -12.62 -15.84
C MET A 299 -14.40 -12.76 -17.31
N LYS A 300 -15.01 -13.88 -17.72
CA LYS A 300 -15.44 -14.06 -19.12
C LYS A 300 -16.41 -12.97 -19.59
N THR A 301 -17.23 -12.42 -18.69
CA THR A 301 -18.24 -11.39 -19.01
C THR A 301 -17.83 -9.97 -18.61
N ASN A 302 -16.97 -9.82 -17.61
CA ASN A 302 -16.48 -8.53 -17.16
C ASN A 302 -15.38 -8.04 -18.13
N PRO A 303 -15.48 -6.85 -18.75
CA PRO A 303 -14.48 -6.37 -19.72
C PRO A 303 -13.25 -5.72 -19.08
N THR A 304 -13.28 -5.34 -17.80
CA THR A 304 -12.22 -4.56 -17.15
C THR A 304 -11.31 -5.38 -16.25
N LEU A 305 -11.85 -6.42 -15.62
CA LEU A 305 -11.09 -7.28 -14.70
C LEU A 305 -10.03 -8.08 -15.48
N SER A 306 -8.79 -7.65 -15.43
CA SER A 306 -7.70 -8.19 -16.25
C SER A 306 -6.65 -8.94 -15.43
N HIS A 307 -6.64 -8.77 -14.11
CA HIS A 307 -5.72 -9.46 -13.20
C HIS A 307 -6.50 -10.16 -12.09
N ILE A 308 -6.12 -11.40 -11.80
CA ILE A 308 -6.69 -12.18 -10.72
C ILE A 308 -5.62 -13.07 -10.08
N TYR A 309 -5.56 -13.07 -8.75
CA TYR A 309 -4.58 -13.86 -7.99
C TYR A 309 -5.32 -14.80 -7.05
N ILE A 310 -5.08 -16.10 -7.17
CA ILE A 310 -5.90 -17.16 -6.56
C ILE A 310 -5.10 -18.22 -5.83
N TRP A 311 -3.77 -18.14 -5.79
CA TRP A 311 -2.92 -19.15 -5.17
C TRP A 311 -3.28 -19.38 -3.68
N GLY A 312 -2.99 -20.57 -3.17
CA GLY A 312 -3.27 -20.94 -1.77
C GLY A 312 -4.76 -21.19 -1.46
N ASN A 313 -5.62 -21.22 -2.48
CA ASN A 313 -6.99 -21.76 -2.37
C ASN A 313 -7.04 -23.25 -2.75
N LYS A 314 -8.20 -23.89 -2.62
CA LYS A 314 -8.36 -25.32 -2.90
C LYS A 314 -8.81 -25.53 -4.35
N PHE A 315 -7.87 -25.96 -5.20
CA PHE A 315 -8.12 -26.21 -6.61
C PHE A 315 -8.62 -27.63 -6.86
N ASP A 316 -9.76 -27.76 -7.54
CA ASP A 316 -10.21 -29.00 -8.16
C ASP A 316 -9.96 -28.96 -9.67
N GLU A 317 -10.21 -30.07 -10.36
CA GLU A 317 -10.00 -30.18 -11.81
C GLU A 317 -10.80 -29.12 -12.59
N ALA A 318 -12.04 -28.84 -12.18
CA ALA A 318 -12.87 -27.82 -12.81
C ALA A 318 -12.25 -26.41 -12.71
N THR A 319 -11.63 -26.10 -11.58
CA THR A 319 -10.88 -24.85 -11.39
C THR A 319 -9.68 -24.78 -12.30
N CYS A 320 -8.85 -25.83 -12.33
CA CYS A 320 -7.65 -25.87 -13.16
C CYS A 320 -7.99 -25.67 -14.64
N VAL A 321 -9.02 -26.37 -15.12
CA VAL A 321 -9.55 -26.19 -16.48
C VAL A 321 -10.06 -24.76 -16.70
N ALA A 322 -10.85 -24.22 -15.77
CA ALA A 322 -11.43 -22.88 -15.93
C ALA A 322 -10.38 -21.76 -16.03
N TYR A 323 -9.29 -21.81 -15.25
CA TYR A 323 -8.22 -20.81 -15.33
C TYR A 323 -7.27 -21.05 -16.49
N SER A 324 -7.00 -22.32 -16.82
CA SER A 324 -6.27 -22.67 -18.03
C SER A 324 -6.98 -22.16 -19.28
N ASP A 325 -8.31 -22.31 -19.38
CA ASP A 325 -9.12 -21.78 -20.48
C ASP A 325 -9.00 -20.25 -20.59
N LEU A 326 -9.05 -19.53 -19.46
CA LEU A 326 -8.87 -18.08 -19.44
C LEU A 326 -7.49 -17.68 -20.00
N ILE A 327 -6.44 -18.43 -19.65
CA ILE A 327 -5.07 -18.16 -20.09
C ILE A 327 -4.90 -18.49 -21.57
N HIS A 328 -5.33 -19.68 -22.01
CA HIS A 328 -5.22 -20.12 -23.40
C HIS A 328 -6.03 -19.25 -24.37
N THR A 329 -7.18 -18.75 -23.94
CA THR A 329 -8.00 -17.82 -24.75
C THR A 329 -7.44 -16.39 -24.77
N GLY A 330 -6.41 -16.10 -23.99
CA GLY A 330 -5.84 -14.76 -23.83
C GLY A 330 -6.71 -13.80 -23.02
N ARG A 331 -7.81 -14.29 -22.43
CA ARG A 331 -8.66 -13.47 -21.54
C ARG A 331 -7.91 -13.10 -20.26
N LEU A 332 -7.06 -13.98 -19.76
CA LEU A 332 -6.14 -13.74 -18.66
C LEU A 332 -4.71 -13.88 -19.18
N LYS A 333 -3.88 -12.85 -19.05
CA LYS A 333 -2.46 -12.95 -19.42
C LYS A 333 -1.69 -13.69 -18.33
N SER A 334 -0.63 -14.41 -18.70
CA SER A 334 0.25 -15.14 -17.76
C SER A 334 0.84 -14.23 -16.68
N ASP A 335 1.14 -12.98 -17.02
CA ASP A 335 1.71 -11.99 -16.09
C ASP A 335 0.66 -11.34 -15.18
N ASN A 336 -0.63 -11.62 -15.41
CA ASN A 336 -1.74 -11.01 -14.70
C ASN A 336 -2.35 -11.96 -13.64
N THR A 337 -1.66 -13.05 -13.32
CA THR A 337 -2.09 -14.04 -12.34
C THR A 337 -0.89 -14.70 -11.69
N ASP A 338 -1.10 -15.32 -10.54
CA ASP A 338 -0.10 -16.05 -9.74
C ASP A 338 -0.09 -17.56 -10.04
N VAL A 339 -0.81 -17.99 -11.07
CA VAL A 339 -0.90 -19.40 -11.45
C VAL A 339 -0.52 -19.68 -12.90
N GLU A 340 0.17 -20.80 -13.12
CA GLU A 340 0.47 -21.33 -14.45
C GLU A 340 -0.13 -22.74 -14.63
N PRO A 341 -0.87 -23.01 -15.72
CA PRO A 341 -1.45 -24.33 -15.96
C PRO A 341 -0.39 -25.33 -16.44
N PHE A 342 -0.45 -26.55 -15.92
CA PHE A 342 0.36 -27.68 -16.36
C PHE A 342 -0.45 -28.97 -16.36
N VAL A 343 0.02 -30.00 -17.08
CA VAL A 343 -0.68 -31.28 -17.25
C VAL A 343 0.16 -32.42 -16.69
N VAL A 344 -0.46 -33.29 -15.88
CA VAL A 344 0.13 -34.54 -15.38
C VAL A 344 -0.88 -35.67 -15.59
N ASP A 345 -0.46 -36.75 -16.27
CA ASP A 345 -1.30 -37.92 -16.55
C ASP A 345 -2.69 -37.59 -17.14
N GLY A 346 -2.72 -36.58 -18.03
CA GLY A 346 -3.95 -36.12 -18.68
C GLY A 346 -4.85 -35.21 -17.83
N HIS A 347 -4.49 -34.94 -16.58
CA HIS A 347 -5.22 -34.04 -15.68
C HIS A 347 -4.55 -32.67 -15.61
N MET A 348 -5.37 -31.63 -15.50
CA MET A 348 -4.91 -30.24 -15.46
C MET A 348 -4.71 -29.75 -14.03
N TYR A 349 -3.58 -29.07 -13.81
CA TYR A 349 -3.18 -28.50 -12.53
C TYR A 349 -2.74 -27.05 -12.71
N LEU A 350 -2.64 -26.33 -11.59
CA LEU A 350 -2.11 -24.96 -11.52
C LEU A 350 -0.92 -24.94 -10.57
N ALA A 351 0.20 -24.35 -11.02
CA ALA A 351 1.41 -24.14 -10.21
C ALA A 351 1.53 -22.67 -9.80
N GLU A 352 2.14 -22.39 -8.66
CA GLU A 352 2.45 -21.02 -8.24
C GLU A 352 3.51 -20.44 -9.15
N VAL A 353 3.29 -19.22 -9.61
CA VAL A 353 4.33 -18.40 -10.20
C VAL A 353 4.48 -17.13 -9.38
N SER A 354 5.67 -16.52 -9.44
CA SER A 354 5.98 -15.35 -8.62
C SER A 354 5.22 -14.09 -9.02
N ASN A 355 4.18 -14.16 -9.85
CA ASN A 355 3.45 -13.04 -10.45
C ASN A 355 2.32 -12.48 -9.58
N GLY A 356 2.29 -12.74 -8.25
CA GLY A 356 1.25 -12.23 -7.35
C GLY A 356 1.01 -10.72 -7.42
N LEU A 357 -0.04 -10.22 -6.75
CA LEU A 357 -0.33 -8.78 -6.70
C LEU A 357 0.85 -8.01 -6.07
N LYS A 358 1.74 -7.53 -6.92
CA LYS A 358 2.96 -6.81 -6.55
C LYS A 358 2.67 -5.31 -6.54
N ARG A 359 2.65 -4.71 -5.35
CA ARG A 359 2.89 -3.28 -5.21
C ARG A 359 4.15 -3.05 -4.36
N HIS A 360 4.83 -1.93 -4.64
CA HIS A 360 6.20 -1.51 -4.29
C HIS A 360 6.78 -1.87 -2.90
N TYR A 361 5.97 -2.33 -1.96
CA TYR A 361 6.28 -2.39 -0.54
C TYR A 361 6.95 -3.69 -0.10
N TYR A 362 6.57 -4.83 -0.68
CA TYR A 362 7.10 -6.15 -0.30
C TYR A 362 8.06 -6.78 -1.32
N TRP A 363 8.44 -6.03 -2.37
CA TRP A 363 9.24 -6.58 -3.46
C TRP A 363 10.74 -6.32 -3.27
N THR A 364 11.49 -7.40 -3.14
CA THR A 364 12.90 -7.48 -3.56
C THR A 364 12.96 -8.25 -4.88
N PRO A 365 13.71 -7.78 -5.90
CA PRO A 365 13.85 -8.52 -7.15
C PRO A 365 14.30 -9.96 -6.89
N GLY A 366 13.62 -10.91 -7.54
CA GLY A 366 14.09 -12.29 -7.65
C GLY A 366 15.42 -12.35 -8.41
N TYR A 367 16.23 -13.35 -8.12
CA TYR A 367 17.55 -13.52 -8.74
C TYR A 367 17.44 -13.60 -10.27
N GLY A 368 18.04 -12.64 -10.98
CA GLY A 368 18.15 -12.67 -12.44
C GLY A 368 16.96 -12.10 -13.24
N GLU A 369 15.90 -11.61 -12.58
CA GLU A 369 14.81 -10.92 -13.29
C GLU A 369 15.23 -9.48 -13.62
N ALA A 370 15.28 -9.16 -14.92
CA ALA A 370 15.28 -7.77 -15.36
C ALA A 370 13.95 -7.12 -14.95
N CYS A 371 13.98 -5.89 -14.45
CA CYS A 371 12.79 -5.09 -14.18
C CYS A 371 11.90 -5.02 -15.43
N SER A 372 10.92 -5.91 -15.54
CA SER A 372 9.89 -5.90 -16.58
C SER A 372 8.78 -4.96 -16.10
N PRO A 373 8.54 -3.83 -16.78
CA PRO A 373 7.42 -2.94 -16.46
C PRO A 373 6.06 -3.63 -16.59
N SER A 374 5.99 -4.71 -17.38
CA SER A 374 4.82 -5.56 -17.61
C SER A 374 4.47 -6.50 -16.45
N SER A 375 5.42 -6.80 -15.56
CA SER A 375 5.21 -7.71 -14.42
C SER A 375 4.63 -6.99 -13.18
N ASN A 376 4.30 -5.70 -13.32
CA ASN A 376 3.79 -4.87 -12.25
C ASN A 376 2.30 -4.59 -12.48
N ALA A 377 1.44 -5.32 -11.78
CA ALA A 377 0.06 -4.87 -11.53
C ALA A 377 0.00 -3.61 -10.64
N GLY A 378 1.16 -3.13 -10.18
CA GLY A 378 1.36 -1.76 -9.73
C GLY A 378 1.17 -0.79 -10.89
N PHE A 379 -0.09 -0.51 -11.24
CA PHE A 379 -0.40 0.75 -11.90
C PHE A 379 0.28 1.85 -11.08
N SER A 380 1.18 2.59 -11.71
CA SER A 380 1.34 4.00 -11.39
C SER A 380 -0.07 4.58 -11.57
N LEU A 381 -0.86 4.65 -10.49
CA LEU A 381 -2.06 5.45 -10.47
C LEU A 381 -1.59 6.80 -10.98
N ALA A 382 -1.93 7.12 -12.23
CA ALA A 382 -1.45 8.34 -12.85
C ALA A 382 -1.83 9.48 -11.91
N PRO A 383 -0.94 10.44 -11.63
CA PRO A 383 -1.32 11.61 -10.86
C PRO A 383 -2.62 12.16 -11.45
N VAL A 384 -3.60 12.45 -10.60
CA VAL A 384 -4.93 12.96 -10.98
C VAL A 384 -4.85 14.19 -11.91
N GLY A 385 -3.68 14.84 -12.01
CA GLY A 385 -3.38 15.95 -12.91
C GLY A 385 -2.90 15.60 -14.34
N GLN A 386 -2.85 14.34 -14.78
CA GLN A 386 -2.50 14.03 -16.19
C GLN A 386 -3.70 14.05 -17.17
N HIS A 387 -4.91 14.28 -16.66
CA HIS A 387 -6.15 14.38 -17.45
C HIS A 387 -6.90 15.70 -17.25
N LEU A 388 -6.19 16.76 -16.84
CA LEU A 388 -6.67 18.15 -16.88
C LEU A 388 -5.88 18.96 -17.90
#